data_AF-A0A819I2C0-F1
#
_entry.id   AF-A0A819I2C0-F1
#
_cell.length_a   1.000
_cell.length_b   1.000
_cell.length_c   1.000
_cell.angle_alpha   90.00
_cell.angle_beta   90.00
_cell.angle_gamma   90.00
#
_symmetry.space_group_name_H-M   'P 1'
#
loop_
_entity.id
_entity.type
_entity.pdbx_description
1 polymer ?
#
loop_
_entity_poly.entity_id
_entity_poly.type
_entity_poly.pdbx_seq_one_letter_code
_entity_poly.pdbx_strand_id
1 'polypeptide(L)'
;ITAEILDGIAAATYAVVIVLVIADLAHGTGRFNLLLGALAVCSGMGYTLSNSVNGTIAQHYGFQYGFMALSTFGTAAFLLLCFAMPETLIPKIPR
;
A
#
# COMPACT_ATOMS: atom_id res chain seq x y z
N ILE A 1 -19.45 -4.70 -10.16
CA ILE A 1 -20.11 -3.72 -9.28
C ILE A 1 -19.70 -3.93 -7.83
N THR A 2 -19.93 -5.11 -7.23
CA THR A 2 -19.55 -5.36 -5.82
C THR A 2 -18.05 -5.25 -5.56
N ALA A 3 -17.22 -5.80 -6.46
CA ALA A 3 -15.75 -5.68 -6.39
C ALA A 3 -15.27 -4.22 -6.55
N GLU A 4 -15.90 -3.45 -7.45
CA GLU A 4 -15.57 -2.03 -7.69
C GLU A 4 -15.88 -1.16 -6.47
N ILE A 5 -17.00 -1.43 -5.79
CA ILE A 5 -17.35 -0.72 -4.55
C ILE A 5 -16.30 -1.02 -3.47
N LEU A 6 -15.88 -2.28 -3.34
CA LEU A 6 -14.88 -2.68 -2.37
C LEU A 6 -13.51 -2.05 -2.68
N ASP A 7 -13.11 -2.03 -3.95
CA ASP A 7 -11.87 -1.38 -4.40
C ASP A 7 -11.92 0.14 -4.18
N GLY A 8 -13.06 0.78 -4.42
CA GLY A 8 -13.27 2.20 -4.13
C GLY A 8 -13.10 2.54 -2.64
N ILE A 9 -13.61 1.69 -1.74
CA ILE A 9 -13.43 1.86 -0.28
C ILE A 9 -11.95 1.65 0.11
N ALA A 10 -11.28 0.66 -0.47
CA ALA A 10 -9.86 0.42 -0.24
C ALA A 10 -8.99 1.61 -0.70
N ALA A 11 -9.26 2.15 -1.88
CA ALA A 11 -8.56 3.32 -2.41
C ALA A 11 -8.79 4.57 -1.55
N ALA A 12 -10.02 4.80 -1.09
CA ALA A 12 -10.35 5.93 -0.22
C ALA A 12 -9.62 5.85 1.14
N THR A 13 -9.62 4.67 1.76
CA THR A 13 -8.93 4.46 3.04
C THR A 13 -7.41 4.59 2.90
N TYR A 14 -6.82 4.01 1.85
CA TYR A 14 -5.40 4.17 1.54
C TYR A 14 -5.01 5.65 1.36
N ALA A 15 -5.82 6.42 0.62
CA ALA A 15 -5.56 7.84 0.39
C ALA A 15 -5.57 8.67 1.68
N VAL A 16 -6.45 8.37 2.63
CA VAL A 16 -6.47 9.06 3.93
C VAL A 16 -5.26 8.67 4.78
N VAL A 17 -4.97 7.36 4.89
CA VAL A 17 -3.86 6.85 5.70
C VAL A 17 -2.52 7.39 5.18
N ILE A 18 -2.29 7.40 3.87
CA ILE A 18 -1.02 7.85 3.31
C ILE A 18 -0.76 9.33 3.60
N VAL A 19 -1.79 10.18 3.54
CA VAL A 19 -1.65 11.60 3.87
C VAL A 19 -1.30 11.79 5.34
N LEU A 20 -1.91 11.02 6.25
CA LEU A 20 -1.59 11.06 7.68
C LEU A 20 -0.15 10.61 7.95
N VAL A 21 0.29 9.51 7.34
CA VAL A 21 1.68 9.01 7.46
C VAL A 21 2.68 10.03 6.94
N ILE A 22 2.40 10.68 5.80
CA ILE A 22 3.27 11.73 5.27
C ILE A 22 3.27 12.95 6.19
N ALA A 23 2.11 13.36 6.71
CA ALA A 23 2.01 14.50 7.60
C ALA A 23 2.82 14.28 8.89
N ASP A 24 2.79 13.07 9.43
CA ASP A 24 3.58 12.67 10.59
C ASP A 24 5.09 12.64 10.27
N LEU A 25 5.48 12.03 9.14
CA LEU A 25 6.88 11.94 8.71
C LEU A 25 7.47 13.30 8.28
N ALA A 26 6.63 14.21 7.79
CA ALA A 26 7.02 15.56 7.39
C ALA A 26 7.06 16.55 8.57
N HIS A 27 6.53 16.19 9.74
CA HIS A 27 6.47 17.06 10.90
C HIS A 27 7.89 17.47 11.34
N GLY A 28 8.25 18.73 11.07
CA GLY A 28 9.55 19.32 11.44
C GLY A 28 10.63 19.37 10.36
N THR A 29 10.44 18.80 9.16
CA THR A 29 11.50 18.76 8.11
C THR A 29 11.23 19.64 6.88
N GLY A 30 10.00 20.14 6.70
CA GLY A 30 9.62 20.99 5.55
C GLY A 30 9.63 20.28 4.19
N ARG A 31 9.83 18.96 4.16
CA ARG A 31 10.01 18.13 2.95
C ARG A 31 8.77 17.33 2.55
N PHE A 32 7.57 17.83 2.86
CA PHE A 32 6.30 17.17 2.56
C PHE A 32 6.18 16.78 1.07
N ASN A 33 6.52 17.70 0.17
CA ASN A 33 6.43 17.48 -1.28
C ASN A 33 7.45 16.43 -1.79
N LEU A 34 8.62 16.34 -1.15
CA LEU A 34 9.64 15.32 -1.50
C LEU A 34 9.15 13.92 -1.09
N LEU A 35 8.53 13.80 0.09
CA LEU A 35 7.96 12.54 0.59
C LEU A 35 6.78 12.08 -0.27
N LEU A 36 5.88 13.00 -0.65
CA LEU A 36 4.80 12.72 -1.61
C LEU A 36 5.35 12.22 -2.95
N GLY A 37 6.35 12.89 -3.50
CA GLY A 37 6.99 12.49 -4.76
C GLY A 37 7.66 11.11 -4.66
N ALA A 38 8.40 10.85 -3.58
CA ALA A 38 9.04 9.56 -3.35
C ALA A 38 8.01 8.43 -3.23
N LEU A 39 6.90 8.64 -2.51
CA LEU A 39 5.83 7.66 -2.38
C LEU A 39 5.10 7.39 -3.69
N ALA A 40 4.90 8.42 -4.53
CA ALA A 40 4.34 8.24 -5.86
C ALA A 40 5.23 7.36 -6.74
N VAL A 41 6.55 7.54 -6.68
CA VAL A 41 7.52 6.69 -7.40
C VAL A 41 7.49 5.26 -6.87
N CYS A 42 7.54 5.07 -5.54
CA CYS A 42 7.46 3.74 -4.94
C CYS A 42 6.15 3.00 -5.32
N SER A 43 5.01 3.69 -5.26
CA SER A 43 3.71 3.13 -5.60
C SER A 43 3.62 2.79 -7.10
N GLY A 44 4.06 3.70 -7.98
CA GLY A 44 4.08 3.48 -9.42
C GLY A 44 4.98 2.31 -9.84
N MET A 45 6.12 2.16 -9.15
CA MET A 45 7.01 1.01 -9.33
C MET A 45 6.32 -0.29 -8.90
N GLY A 46 5.62 -0.28 -7.77
CA GLY A 46 4.82 -1.42 -7.29
C GLY A 46 3.72 -1.84 -8.27
N TYR A 47 2.96 -0.88 -8.82
CA TYR A 47 1.91 -1.18 -9.81
C TYR A 47 2.48 -1.74 -11.11
N THR A 48 3.62 -1.21 -11.57
CA THR A 48 4.27 -1.70 -12.79
C THR A 48 4.80 -3.11 -12.60
N LEU A 49 5.52 -3.37 -11.51
CA LEU A 49 6.01 -4.70 -11.16
C LEU A 49 4.87 -5.71 -11.05
N SER A 50 3.78 -5.33 -10.37
CA SER A 50 2.59 -6.19 -10.20
C SER A 50 1.94 -6.50 -11.54
N ASN A 51 1.81 -5.50 -12.42
CA ASN A 51 1.22 -5.68 -13.74
C ASN A 51 2.09 -6.54 -14.67
N SER A 52 3.41 -6.34 -14.65
CA SER A 52 4.35 -7.18 -15.42
C SER A 52 4.34 -8.64 -14.94
N VAL A 53 4.38 -8.87 -13.63
CA VAL A 53 4.31 -10.22 -13.05
C VAL A 53 2.97 -10.88 -13.39
N ASN A 54 1.85 -10.19 -13.19
CA ASN A 54 0.54 -10.74 -13.50
C ASN A 54 0.36 -11.03 -15.01
N GLY A 55 0.87 -10.15 -15.88
CA GLY A 55 0.85 -10.34 -17.33
C GLY A 55 1.61 -11.59 -17.78
N THR A 56 2.81 -11.82 -17.23
CA THR A 56 3.60 -13.03 -17.55
C THR A 56 2.96 -14.32 -17.03
N ILE A 57 2.35 -14.30 -15.85
CA ILE A 57 1.70 -15.47 -15.24
C ILE A 57 0.39 -15.81 -15.97
N ALA A 58 -0.40 -14.81 -16.34
CA ALA A 58 -1.65 -15.00 -17.07
C ALA A 58 -1.44 -15.66 -18.44
N GLN A 59 -0.30 -15.38 -19.09
CA GLN A 59 0.01 -15.89 -20.43
C GLN A 59 0.45 -17.37 -20.47
N HIS A 60 0.87 -17.94 -19.33
CA HIS A 60 1.44 -19.31 -19.29
C HIS A 60 0.67 -20.29 -18.40
N TYR A 61 0.05 -19.85 -17.31
CA TYR A 61 -0.52 -20.74 -16.30
C TYR A 61 -2.01 -20.52 -16.02
N GLY A 62 -2.63 -19.52 -16.65
CA GLY A 62 -4.04 -19.18 -16.42
C GLY A 62 -4.26 -18.38 -15.12
N PHE A 63 -5.45 -17.78 -15.03
CA PHE A 63 -5.83 -16.75 -14.05
C PHE A 63 -5.64 -17.15 -12.58
N GLN A 64 -5.70 -18.45 -12.28
CA GLN A 64 -5.64 -18.98 -10.91
C GLN A 64 -4.26 -18.76 -10.25
N TYR A 65 -3.16 -18.87 -11.01
CA TYR A 65 -1.82 -18.65 -10.49
C TYR A 65 -1.49 -17.17 -10.32
N GLY A 66 -2.07 -16.29 -11.16
CA GLY A 66 -1.97 -14.84 -10.98
C GLY A 66 -2.60 -14.40 -9.65
N PHE A 67 -3.78 -14.95 -9.32
CA PHE A 67 -4.44 -14.70 -8.05
C PHE A 67 -3.65 -15.18 -6.83
N MET A 68 -3.00 -16.35 -6.88
CA MET A 68 -2.13 -16.82 -5.79
C MET A 68 -0.90 -15.93 -5.59
N ALA A 69 -0.30 -15.46 -6.68
CA ALA A 69 0.81 -14.50 -6.60
C ALA A 69 0.36 -13.20 -5.92
N LEU A 70 -0.74 -12.59 -6.37
CA LEU A 70 -1.29 -11.39 -5.74
C LEU A 70 -1.66 -11.62 -4.26
N SER A 71 -2.23 -12.77 -3.93
CA SER A 71 -2.58 -13.13 -2.55
C SER A 71 -1.34 -13.24 -1.66
N THR A 72 -0.22 -13.76 -2.19
CA THR A 72 1.05 -13.85 -1.46
C THR A 72 1.64 -12.47 -1.18
N PHE A 73 1.60 -11.56 -2.16
CA PHE A 73 2.05 -10.17 -1.95
C PHE A 73 1.13 -9.41 -0.98
N GLY A 74 -0.18 -9.59 -1.07
CA GLY A 74 -1.14 -8.97 -0.16
C GLY A 74 -1.00 -9.46 1.28
N THR A 75 -0.83 -10.77 1.48
CA THR A 75 -0.60 -11.35 2.81
C THR A 75 0.77 -10.94 3.38
N ALA A 76 1.81 -10.92 2.55
CA ALA A 76 3.12 -10.41 2.98
C ALA A 76 3.05 -8.94 3.39
N ALA A 77 2.38 -8.09 2.62
CA ALA A 77 2.18 -6.67 2.96
C ALA A 77 1.38 -6.50 4.26
N PHE A 78 0.31 -7.27 4.45
CA PHE A 78 -0.48 -7.24 5.68
C PHE A 78 0.33 -7.67 6.90
N LEU A 79 1.12 -8.74 6.79
CA LEU A 79 2.01 -9.20 7.86
C LEU A 79 3.07 -8.14 8.17
N LEU A 80 3.66 -7.52 7.14
CA LEU A 80 4.65 -6.46 7.31
C LEU A 80 4.03 -5.27 8.05
N LEU A 81 2.81 -4.86 7.70
CA LEU A 81 2.09 -3.80 8.40
C LEU A 81 1.80 -4.18 9.87
N CYS A 82 1.33 -5.41 10.09
CA CYS A 82 1.02 -5.91 11.42
C CYS A 82 2.25 -5.98 12.34
N PHE A 83 3.43 -6.35 11.80
CA PHE A 83 4.66 -6.44 12.56
C PHE A 83 5.46 -5.13 12.65
N ALA A 84 5.43 -4.28 11.61
CA ALA A 84 6.24 -3.06 11.55
C ALA A 84 5.52 -1.81 12.10
N MET A 85 4.19 -1.84 12.29
CA MET A 85 3.44 -0.78 12.98
C MET A 85 2.81 -1.25 14.31
N PRO A 86 3.61 -1.61 15.34
CA PRO A 86 3.10 -1.85 16.69
C PRO A 86 2.80 -0.54 17.48
N GLU A 87 3.16 0.64 16.95
CA GLU A 87 3.07 1.92 17.66
C GLU A 87 1.64 2.45 17.93
N THR A 88 0.59 1.78 17.42
CA THR A 88 -0.80 2.11 17.78
C THR A 88 -1.19 1.69 19.21
N LEU A 89 -0.32 0.96 19.92
CA LEU A 89 -0.61 0.48 21.28
C LEU A 89 -0.31 1.49 22.41
N ILE A 90 0.39 2.60 22.15
CA ILE A 90 0.76 3.55 23.22
C ILE A 90 0.12 4.91 22.92
N PRO A 91 -1.01 5.27 23.58
CA PRO A 91 -1.53 6.62 23.53
C PRO A 91 -0.51 7.53 24.20
N LYS A 92 0.14 8.39 23.41
CA LYS A 92 1.01 9.45 23.95
C LYS A 92 0.10 10.53 24.55
N ILE A 93 -0.14 10.42 25.85
CA ILE A 93 -0.89 11.42 26.63
C ILE A 93 -0.15 12.77 26.52
N PRO A 94 -0.79 13.85 26.04
CA PRO A 94 -0.16 15.16 25.97
C PRO A 94 0.09 15.73 27.39
N ARG A 95 1.27 16.32 27.60
CA ARG A 95 1.58 17.21 28.74
C ARG A 95 1.49 18.65 28.28
#